data_AF-A0A067KRF8-F1
#
_entry.id   AF-A0A067KRF8-F1
#
_cell.length_a   1.000
_cell.length_b   1.000
_cell.length_c   1.000
_cell.angle_alpha   90.00
_cell.angle_beta   90.00
_cell.angle_gamma   90.00
#
_symmetry.space_group_name_H-M   'P 1'
#
loop_
_entity.id
_entity.type
_entity.pdbx_description
1 polymer ?
#
loop_
_entity_poly.entity_id
_entity_poly.type
_entity_poly.pdbx_seq_one_letter_code
_entity_poly.pdbx_strand_id
1 'polypeptide(L)'
;MRGGVRVQLNRWQQAAVAFGSAIGALVDPRRADFIAALGETTGKPAFEKVLQRMKRSPEGRAVVLERPHVISAEVRHAWDLPENTYGAAYARFMGSTNFSPDDRPPVRFMDTDELAYVALRAREPQDFWHTLFDLPTNLICESALKVIRV
;
A
#
# COMPACT_ATOMS: atom_id res chain seq x y z
N MET A 1 -17.78 0.60 0.70
CA MET A 1 -17.38 2.02 0.73
C MET A 1 -17.44 2.54 2.17
N ARG A 2 -16.29 2.60 2.87
CA ARG A 2 -16.17 3.37 4.12
C ARG A 2 -15.23 4.54 3.82
N GLY A 3 -15.81 5.73 3.61
CA GLY A 3 -15.04 6.95 3.44
C GLY A 3 -14.28 7.25 4.73
N GLY A 4 -12.98 7.01 4.73
CA GLY A 4 -12.10 7.47 5.80
C GLY A 4 -12.13 9.00 5.86
N VAL A 5 -12.22 9.54 7.08
CA VAL A 5 -12.14 10.99 7.32
C VAL A 5 -10.78 11.48 6.82
N ARG A 6 -10.78 12.30 5.75
CA ARG A 6 -9.59 12.95 5.23
C ARG A 6 -9.27 14.16 6.09
N VAL A 7 -8.02 14.30 6.51
CA VAL A 7 -7.58 15.39 7.37
C VAL A 7 -6.58 16.24 6.60
N GLN A 8 -6.98 17.46 6.24
CA GLN A 8 -6.06 18.44 5.66
C GLN A 8 -5.20 19.04 6.78
N LEU A 9 -3.89 18.85 6.67
CA LEU A 9 -2.91 19.38 7.61
C LEU A 9 -2.17 20.56 6.98
N ASN A 10 -1.98 21.64 7.73
CA ASN A 10 -1.06 22.70 7.32
C ASN A 10 0.41 22.21 7.42
N ARG A 11 1.36 22.92 6.83
CA ARG A 11 2.78 22.50 6.75
C ARG A 11 3.41 22.19 8.11
N TRP A 12 3.01 22.89 9.18
CA TRP A 12 3.50 22.68 10.54
C TRP A 12 2.86 21.47 11.21
N GLN A 13 1.56 21.27 11.02
CA GLN A 13 0.84 20.07 11.46
C GLN A 13 1.35 18.82 10.75
N GLN A 14 1.64 18.93 9.45
CA GLN A 14 2.24 17.84 8.67
C GLN A 14 3.64 17.47 9.21
N ALA A 15 4.47 18.47 9.55
CA ALA A 15 5.76 18.25 10.18
C ALA A 15 5.63 17.62 11.58
N ALA A 16 4.68 18.07 12.40
CA ALA A 16 4.41 17.51 13.72
C ALA A 16 3.90 16.06 13.65
N VAL A 17 3.02 15.75 12.69
CA VAL A 17 2.53 14.38 12.45
C VAL A 17 3.64 13.49 11.90
N ALA A 18 4.48 13.99 10.98
CA ALA A 18 5.62 13.24 10.48
C ALA A 18 6.62 12.93 11.61
N PHE A 19 6.94 13.92 12.45
CA PHE A 19 7.85 13.75 13.58
C PHE A 19 7.29 12.81 14.65
N GLY A 20 6.02 12.98 15.02
CA GLY A 20 5.33 12.10 15.96
C GLY A 20 5.17 10.66 15.44
N SER A 21 4.90 10.49 14.14
CA SER A 21 4.80 9.18 13.51
C SER A 21 6.16 8.51 13.34
N ALA A 22 7.23 9.27 13.08
CA ALA A 22 8.60 8.74 13.04
C ALA A 22 9.04 8.23 14.42
N ILE A 23 8.77 8.99 15.49
CA ILE A 23 9.02 8.55 16.87
C ILE A 23 8.14 7.34 17.21
N GLY A 24 6.85 7.37 16.85
CA GLY A 24 5.92 6.26 17.09
C GLY A 24 6.30 4.97 16.37
N ALA A 25 6.78 5.05 15.12
CA ALA A 25 7.25 3.91 14.34
C ALA A 25 8.58 3.34 14.86
N LEU A 26 9.44 4.18 15.45
CA LEU A 26 10.66 3.74 16.14
C LEU A 26 10.35 3.05 17.48
N VAL A 27 9.31 3.51 18.20
CA VAL A 27 8.91 2.99 19.51
C VAL A 27 8.05 1.72 19.39
N ASP A 28 7.19 1.62 18.37
CA ASP A 28 6.39 0.42 18.11
C ASP A 28 6.22 0.16 16.59
N PRO A 29 7.22 -0.51 15.96
CA PRO A 29 7.19 -0.80 14.52
C PRO A 29 6.06 -1.74 14.09
N ARG A 30 5.31 -2.34 15.04
CA ARG A 30 4.16 -3.19 14.75
C ARG A 30 2.87 -2.41 14.44
N ARG A 31 2.85 -1.09 14.66
CA ARG A 31 1.72 -0.23 14.26
C ARG A 31 1.91 0.31 12.85
N ALA A 32 1.43 -0.45 11.87
CA ALA A 32 1.43 -0.10 10.45
C ALA A 32 0.85 1.30 10.15
N ASP A 33 -0.06 1.79 11.00
CA ASP A 33 -0.66 3.13 10.91
C ASP A 33 0.38 4.27 10.92
N PHE A 34 1.46 4.16 11.70
CA PHE A 34 2.48 5.22 11.75
C PHE A 34 3.41 5.21 10.55
N ILE A 35 3.71 4.02 10.03
CA ILE A 35 4.50 3.88 8.80
C ILE A 35 3.69 4.42 7.60
N ALA A 36 2.38 4.14 7.58
CA ALA A 36 1.46 4.70 6.61
C ALA A 36 1.39 6.24 6.71
N ALA A 37 1.22 6.80 7.91
CA ALA A 37 1.18 8.24 8.14
C ALA A 37 2.50 8.95 7.77
N LEU A 38 3.64 8.34 8.12
CA LEU A 38 4.97 8.86 7.76
C LEU A 38 5.19 8.85 6.25
N GLY A 39 4.83 7.76 5.57
CA GLY A 39 4.91 7.64 4.12
C GLY A 39 4.00 8.65 3.41
N GLU A 40 2.81 8.90 3.94
CA GLU A 40 1.87 9.88 3.38
C GLU A 40 2.37 11.32 3.54
N THR A 41 2.94 11.65 4.68
CA THR A 41 3.41 13.01 4.99
C THR A 41 4.73 13.36 4.31
N THR A 42 5.62 12.39 4.07
CA THR A 42 6.95 12.60 3.47
C THR A 42 7.04 12.24 1.99
N GLY A 43 6.20 11.33 1.51
CA GLY A 43 6.26 10.75 0.16
C GLY A 43 5.48 11.51 -0.92
N LYS A 44 4.81 12.61 -0.58
CA LYS A 44 3.90 13.34 -1.48
C LYS A 44 4.51 13.70 -2.85
N PRO A 45 5.73 14.27 -2.95
CA PRO A 45 6.33 14.56 -4.26
C PRO A 45 6.59 13.30 -5.11
N ALA A 46 6.83 12.15 -4.47
CA ALA A 46 7.01 10.89 -5.18
C ALA A 46 5.67 10.38 -5.74
N PHE A 47 4.59 10.44 -4.95
CA PHE A 47 3.25 10.05 -5.42
C PHE A 47 2.75 10.96 -6.55
N GLU A 48 3.04 12.26 -6.50
CA GLU A 48 2.75 13.18 -7.60
C GLU A 48 3.48 12.78 -8.89
N LYS A 49 4.76 12.42 -8.80
CA LYS A 49 5.52 11.91 -9.96
C LYS A 49 4.94 10.61 -10.50
N VAL A 50 4.52 9.70 -9.64
CA VAL A 50 3.87 8.44 -10.04
C VAL A 50 2.54 8.72 -10.74
N LEU A 51 1.70 9.58 -10.18
CA LEU A 51 0.43 9.99 -10.79
C LEU A 51 0.64 10.60 -12.18
N GLN A 52 1.65 11.46 -12.33
CA GLN A 52 2.01 12.03 -13.64
C GLN A 52 2.47 10.95 -14.63
N ARG A 53 3.25 9.96 -14.19
CA ARG A 53 3.64 8.82 -15.04
C ARG A 53 2.43 7.99 -15.44
N MET A 54 1.53 7.68 -14.51
CA MET A 54 0.29 6.94 -14.80
C MET A 54 -0.59 7.66 -15.81
N LYS A 55 -0.73 9.00 -15.71
CA LYS A 55 -1.51 9.79 -16.68
C LYS A 55 -0.94 9.79 -18.10
N ARG A 56 0.37 9.53 -18.25
CA ARG A 56 1.05 9.50 -19.55
C ARG A 56 0.85 8.20 -20.32
N SER A 57 0.59 7.08 -19.64
CA SER A 57 0.30 5.79 -20.30
C SER A 57 -1.20 5.53 -20.41
N PRO A 58 -1.68 4.89 -21.50
CA PRO A 58 -3.06 4.44 -21.61
C PRO A 58 -3.50 3.54 -20.44
N GLU A 59 -2.64 2.61 -20.04
CA GLU A 59 -2.92 1.65 -18.97
C GLU A 59 -2.98 2.35 -17.62
N GLY A 60 -2.05 3.28 -17.36
CA GLY A 60 -2.04 4.04 -16.11
C GLY A 60 -3.28 4.93 -15.97
N ARG A 61 -3.77 5.51 -17.07
CA ARG A 61 -5.04 6.24 -17.09
C ARG A 61 -6.23 5.34 -16.77
N ALA A 62 -6.28 4.13 -17.34
CA ALA A 62 -7.33 3.16 -17.03
C ALA A 62 -7.33 2.81 -15.53
N VAL A 63 -6.16 2.54 -14.94
CA VAL A 63 -6.05 2.26 -13.50
C VAL A 63 -6.51 3.44 -12.63
N VAL A 64 -6.15 4.68 -12.95
CA VAL A 64 -6.57 5.87 -12.19
C VAL A 64 -8.09 6.11 -12.31
N LEU A 65 -8.68 5.73 -13.45
CA LEU A 65 -10.11 5.89 -13.74
C LEU A 65 -10.95 4.79 -13.07
N GLU A 66 -10.62 3.53 -13.33
CA GLU A 66 -11.36 2.35 -12.86
C GLU A 66 -11.17 2.10 -11.37
N ARG A 67 -10.03 2.56 -10.81
CA ARG A 67 -9.64 2.40 -9.42
C ARG A 67 -9.80 0.96 -8.91
N PRO A 68 -9.22 -0.05 -9.59
CA PRO A 68 -9.27 -1.42 -9.10
C PRO A 68 -8.60 -1.51 -7.72
N HIS A 69 -9.20 -2.33 -6.85
CA HIS A 69 -8.75 -2.56 -5.49
C HIS A 69 -8.52 -4.05 -5.23
N VAL A 70 -7.47 -4.36 -4.47
CA VAL A 70 -7.17 -5.72 -4.05
C VAL A 70 -7.79 -5.94 -2.66
N ILE A 71 -9.07 -6.31 -2.64
CA ILE A 71 -9.82 -6.64 -1.43
C ILE A 71 -10.08 -8.14 -1.33
N SER A 72 -10.30 -8.65 -0.12
CA SER A 72 -10.51 -10.08 0.14
C SER A 72 -11.59 -10.71 -0.74
N ALA A 73 -12.69 -9.98 -0.97
CA ALA A 73 -13.82 -10.42 -1.79
C ALA A 73 -13.43 -10.68 -3.25
N GLU A 74 -12.58 -9.83 -3.83
CA GLU A 74 -12.14 -9.94 -5.23
C GLU A 74 -11.13 -11.06 -5.41
N VAL A 75 -10.27 -11.30 -4.41
CA VAL A 75 -9.21 -12.33 -4.48
C VAL A 75 -9.64 -13.69 -3.89
N ARG A 76 -10.87 -13.82 -3.40
CA ARG A 76 -11.36 -15.06 -2.75
C ARG A 76 -11.28 -16.28 -3.67
N HIS A 77 -11.51 -16.11 -4.97
CA HIS A 77 -11.43 -17.20 -5.94
C HIS A 77 -10.00 -17.78 -6.08
N ALA A 78 -8.97 -17.06 -5.60
CA ALA A 78 -7.60 -17.53 -5.66
C ALA A 78 -7.37 -18.81 -4.84
N TRP A 79 -8.20 -19.05 -3.82
CA TRP A 79 -8.19 -20.27 -3.00
C TRP A 79 -8.64 -21.53 -3.75
N ASP A 80 -9.41 -21.35 -4.83
CA ASP A 80 -9.99 -22.43 -5.63
C ASP A 80 -9.15 -22.75 -6.88
N LEU A 81 -8.06 -22.01 -7.12
CA LEU A 81 -7.21 -22.19 -8.29
C LEU A 81 -6.26 -23.40 -8.13
N PRO A 82 -5.86 -24.05 -9.24
CA PRO A 82 -4.89 -25.14 -9.21
C PRO A 82 -3.55 -24.73 -8.59
N GLU A 83 -2.88 -25.65 -7.88
CA GLU A 83 -1.67 -25.39 -7.09
C GLU A 83 -0.50 -24.81 -7.90
N ASN A 84 -0.44 -25.10 -9.20
CA ASN A 84 0.58 -24.62 -10.13
C ASN A 84 0.31 -23.20 -10.66
N THR A 85 -0.72 -22.52 -10.15
CA THR A 85 -1.03 -21.13 -10.52
C THR A 85 -0.46 -20.15 -9.52
N TYR A 86 -0.23 -18.93 -9.99
CA TYR A 86 0.18 -17.82 -9.13
C TYR A 86 -0.87 -17.49 -8.06
N GLY A 87 -2.17 -17.57 -8.40
CA GLY A 87 -3.23 -17.28 -7.45
C GLY A 87 -3.28 -18.28 -6.28
N ALA A 88 -3.03 -19.56 -6.52
CA ALA A 88 -2.90 -20.55 -5.45
C ALA A 88 -1.67 -20.30 -4.56
N ALA A 89 -0.56 -19.80 -5.12
CA ALA A 89 0.59 -19.36 -4.32
C ALA A 89 0.25 -18.13 -3.45
N TYR A 90 -0.48 -17.16 -4.02
CA TYR A 90 -0.94 -15.97 -3.29
C TYR A 90 -1.88 -16.34 -2.13
N ALA A 91 -2.86 -17.21 -2.38
CA ALA A 91 -3.76 -17.70 -1.34
C ALA A 91 -3.01 -18.36 -0.18
N ARG A 92 -2.03 -19.23 -0.49
CA ARG A 92 -1.17 -19.87 0.52
C ARG A 92 -0.36 -18.85 1.33
N PHE A 93 0.21 -17.84 0.68
CA PHE A 93 0.95 -16.77 1.36
C PHE A 93 0.06 -15.96 2.30
N MET A 94 -1.15 -15.59 1.87
CA MET A 94 -2.11 -14.89 2.72
C MET A 94 -2.54 -15.76 3.91
N GLY A 95 -2.75 -17.06 3.70
CA GLY A 95 -3.09 -18.01 4.75
C GLY A 95 -1.99 -18.22 5.80
N SER A 96 -0.71 -18.23 5.39
CA SER A 96 0.40 -18.47 6.30
C SER A 96 0.81 -17.24 7.12
N THR A 97 0.50 -16.03 6.64
CA THR A 97 0.91 -14.77 7.26
C THR A 97 -0.17 -14.13 8.16
N ASN A 98 -1.38 -14.70 8.20
CA ASN A 98 -2.54 -14.21 8.96
C ASN A 98 -2.86 -12.72 8.68
N PHE A 99 -2.52 -12.24 7.48
CA PHE A 99 -2.86 -10.90 7.01
C PHE A 99 -4.11 -10.95 6.14
N SER A 100 -5.00 -9.96 6.28
CA SER A 100 -6.05 -9.71 5.30
C SER A 100 -5.66 -8.55 4.37
N PRO A 101 -5.95 -8.64 3.06
CA PRO A 101 -5.84 -7.48 2.16
C PRO A 101 -6.66 -6.27 2.65
N ASP A 102 -7.70 -6.53 3.45
CA ASP A 102 -8.61 -5.52 3.99
C ASP A 102 -8.07 -4.81 5.24
N ASP A 103 -7.01 -5.33 5.88
CA ASP A 103 -6.42 -4.75 7.11
C ASP A 103 -5.60 -3.48 6.82
N ARG A 104 -5.46 -3.09 5.55
CA ARG A 104 -4.64 -1.93 5.16
C ARG A 104 -5.29 -0.64 5.65
N PRO A 105 -4.54 0.20 6.39
CA PRO A 105 -5.09 1.45 6.89
C PRO A 105 -5.46 2.40 5.74
N PRO A 106 -6.61 3.09 5.85
CA PRO A 106 -7.03 4.04 4.83
C PRO A 106 -6.03 5.19 4.76
N VAL A 107 -5.78 5.70 3.55
CA VAL A 107 -4.94 6.88 3.32
C VAL A 107 -5.68 8.12 3.82
N ARG A 108 -5.07 8.90 4.73
CA ARG A 108 -5.74 10.02 5.44
C ARG A 108 -5.14 11.38 5.14
N PHE A 109 -3.86 11.43 4.76
CA PHE A 109 -3.10 12.69 4.68
C PHE A 109 -2.75 13.14 3.26
N MET A 110 -3.44 12.61 2.25
CA MET A 110 -3.30 13.04 0.86
C MET A 110 -4.32 14.13 0.49
N ASP A 111 -3.85 15.15 -0.24
CA ASP A 111 -4.66 16.32 -0.60
C ASP A 111 -5.81 16.00 -1.56
N THR A 112 -5.61 15.05 -2.49
CA THR A 112 -6.57 14.73 -3.55
C THR A 112 -6.94 13.26 -3.55
N ASP A 113 -8.13 12.94 -4.05
CA ASP A 113 -8.60 11.56 -4.20
C ASP A 113 -7.73 10.71 -5.13
N GLU A 114 -7.12 11.34 -6.15
CA GLU A 114 -6.19 10.64 -7.05
C GLU A 114 -4.87 10.33 -6.34
N LEU A 115 -4.31 11.27 -5.56
CA LEU A 115 -3.09 11.02 -4.80
C LEU A 115 -3.32 10.00 -3.68
N ALA A 116 -4.47 10.07 -3.01
CA ALA A 116 -4.88 9.07 -2.03
C ALA A 116 -4.96 7.68 -2.65
N TYR A 117 -5.58 7.59 -3.83
CA TYR A 117 -5.65 6.34 -4.58
C TYR A 117 -4.26 5.83 -4.97
N VAL A 118 -3.37 6.67 -5.51
CA VAL A 118 -2.01 6.27 -5.88
C VAL A 118 -1.20 5.81 -4.67
N ALA A 119 -1.33 6.48 -3.52
CA ALA A 119 -0.66 6.08 -2.29
C ALA A 119 -1.16 4.73 -1.75
N LEU A 120 -2.47 4.47 -1.81
CA LEU A 120 -3.05 3.17 -1.47
C LEU A 120 -2.58 2.10 -2.47
N ARG A 121 -2.65 2.39 -3.76
CA ARG A 121 -2.29 1.49 -4.85
C ARG A 121 -0.80 1.15 -4.86
N ALA A 122 0.06 2.01 -4.31
CA ALA A 122 1.48 1.69 -4.11
C ALA A 122 1.72 0.61 -3.03
N ARG A 123 0.74 0.38 -2.14
CA ARG A 123 0.81 -0.61 -1.05
C ARG A 123 0.23 -1.97 -1.46
N GLU A 124 -0.84 -1.99 -2.24
CA GLU A 124 -1.58 -3.23 -2.56
C GLU A 124 -0.75 -4.32 -3.27
N PRO A 125 0.16 -3.99 -4.22
CA PRO A 125 0.98 -5.01 -4.89
C PRO A 125 2.08 -5.62 -4.01
N GLN A 126 2.34 -5.08 -2.81
CA GLN A 126 3.39 -5.58 -1.91
C GLN A 126 3.26 -7.10 -1.70
N ASP A 127 2.05 -7.57 -1.41
CA ASP A 127 1.81 -9.00 -1.12
C ASP A 127 2.00 -9.88 -2.36
N PHE A 128 1.74 -9.32 -3.55
CA PHE A 128 2.03 -9.98 -4.81
C PHE A 128 3.55 -10.15 -5.00
N TRP A 129 4.35 -9.16 -4.63
CA TRP A 129 5.80 -9.28 -4.69
C TRP A 129 6.34 -10.32 -3.71
N HIS A 130 5.81 -10.37 -2.48
CA HIS A 130 6.18 -11.44 -1.54
C HIS A 130 5.85 -12.82 -2.08
N THR A 131 4.68 -12.97 -2.70
CA THR A 131 4.27 -14.23 -3.32
C THR A 131 5.16 -14.61 -4.50
N LEU A 132 5.52 -13.64 -5.35
CA LEU A 132 6.29 -13.89 -6.57
C LEU A 132 7.73 -14.30 -6.27
N PHE A 133 8.35 -13.68 -5.25
CA PHE A 133 9.73 -13.95 -4.86
C PHE A 133 9.87 -14.94 -3.71
N ASP A 134 8.76 -15.49 -3.21
CA ASP A 134 8.70 -16.38 -2.05
C ASP A 134 9.45 -15.80 -0.82
N LEU A 135 9.23 -14.51 -0.56
CA LEU A 135 9.94 -13.78 0.50
C LEU A 135 9.06 -13.63 1.75
N PRO A 136 9.55 -13.99 2.95
CA PRO A 136 8.81 -13.77 4.19
C PRO A 136 8.65 -12.28 4.51
N THR A 137 7.69 -11.92 5.36
CA THR A 137 7.37 -10.53 5.77
C THR A 137 8.31 -10.01 6.89
N ASN A 138 9.58 -10.40 6.88
CA ASN A 138 10.57 -9.90 7.84
C ASN A 138 11.23 -8.61 7.33
N LEU A 139 11.86 -7.85 8.24
CA LEU A 139 12.43 -6.54 7.92
C LEU A 139 13.46 -6.56 6.78
N ILE A 140 14.24 -7.64 6.66
CA ILE A 140 15.29 -7.78 5.64
C ILE A 140 14.64 -7.98 4.26
N CYS A 141 13.66 -8.88 4.18
CA CYS A 141 12.92 -9.15 2.95
C CYS A 141 12.09 -7.95 2.49
N GLU A 142 11.47 -7.23 3.42
CA GLU A 142 10.79 -5.95 3.14
C GLU A 142 11.76 -4.90 2.58
N SER A 143 12.97 -4.83 3.12
CA SER A 143 14.00 -3.91 2.64
C SER A 143 14.50 -4.31 1.24
N ALA A 144 14.68 -5.61 0.97
CA ALA A 144 15.06 -6.11 -0.33
C ALA A 144 13.99 -5.81 -1.41
N LEU A 145 12.71 -6.03 -1.09
CA LEU A 145 11.60 -5.72 -2.00
C LEU A 145 11.49 -4.23 -2.31
N LYS A 146 11.82 -3.36 -1.34
CA LYS A 146 11.85 -1.91 -1.58
C LYS A 146 12.92 -1.53 -2.60
N VAL A 147 14.10 -2.16 -2.57
CA VAL A 147 15.17 -1.89 -3.55
C VAL A 147 14.76 -2.33 -4.96
N ILE A 148 14.08 -3.46 -5.10
CA ILE A 148 13.61 -3.97 -6.40
C ILE A 148 12.50 -3.10 -7.00
N ARG A 149 11.73 -2.38 -6.15
CA ARG A 149 10.58 -1.57 -6.56
C ARG A 149 10.95 -0.18 -7.11
N VAL A 150 12.16 0.33 -6.84
CA VAL A 150 12.60 1.70 -7.19
C VAL A 150 12.78 1.90 -8.70
#